data_AF-A0A523TX94-F1
#
_entry.id   AF-A0A523TX94-F1
#
_cell.length_a   1.000
_cell.length_b   1.000
_cell.length_c   1.000
_cell.angle_alpha   90.00
_cell.angle_beta   90.00
_cell.angle_gamma   90.00
#
_symmetry.space_group_name_H-M   'P 1'
#
loop_
_entity.id
_entity.type
_entity.pdbx_description
1 polymer ?
#
loop_
_entity_poly.entity_id
_entity_poly.type
_entity_poly.pdbx_seq_one_letter_code
_entity_poly.pdbx_strand_id
1 'polypeptide(L)' 'MKVMRLDNGKFQVEFETPFIHGDLVEYESEMNGSGRGAIGDINVLEDGELLFTIIGEDEAWQPGILEEEIKLIKRASQFE' A
#
# COMPACT_ATOMS: atom_id res chain seq x y z
N MET A 1 10.53 -9.37 2.38
CA MET A 1 10.35 -9.68 0.95
C MET A 1 11.14 -10.93 0.57
N LYS A 2 10.58 -11.79 -0.28
CA LYS A 2 11.25 -12.95 -0.88
C LYS A 2 11.00 -12.94 -2.39
N VAL A 3 12.08 -12.96 -3.17
CA VAL A 3 12.01 -13.03 -4.64
C VAL A 3 12.41 -14.43 -5.09
N MET A 4 11.57 -15.07 -5.88
CA MET A 4 11.81 -16.40 -6.42
C MET A 4 11.76 -16.35 -7.94
N ARG A 5 12.80 -16.86 -8.60
CA ARG A 5 12.78 -17.10 -10.04
C ARG A 5 12.01 -18.39 -10.31
N LEU A 6 11.00 -18.32 -11.15
CA LEU A 6 10.19 -19.46 -11.59
C LEU A 6 10.80 -20.10 -12.84
N ASP A 7 10.55 -21.40 -13.03
CA ASP A 7 11.09 -22.18 -14.16
C ASP A 7 10.64 -21.67 -15.54
N ASN A 8 9.54 -20.92 -15.58
CA ASN A 8 9.01 -20.28 -16.79
C ASN A 8 9.68 -18.92 -17.11
N GLY A 9 10.76 -18.56 -16.41
CA GLY A 9 11.48 -17.30 -16.59
C GLY A 9 10.82 -16.08 -15.94
N LYS A 10 9.72 -16.25 -15.20
CA LYS A 10 9.10 -15.18 -14.41
C LYS A 10 9.69 -15.07 -13.01
N PHE A 11 9.36 -13.99 -12.31
CA PHE A 11 9.66 -13.82 -10.89
C PHE A 11 8.36 -13.82 -10.09
N GLN A 12 8.39 -14.44 -8.92
CA GLN A 12 7.37 -14.30 -7.88
C GLN A 12 7.98 -13.49 -6.74
N VAL A 13 7.25 -12.46 -6.28
CA VAL A 13 7.63 -11.65 -5.13
C VAL A 13 6.61 -11.89 -4.04
N GLU A 14 7.08 -12.28 -2.87
CA GLU A 14 6.29 -12.42 -1.65
C GLU A 14 6.72 -11.33 -0.67
N PHE A 15 5.76 -10.60 -0.11
CA PHE A 15 5.98 -9.59 0.90
C PHE A 15 4.87 -9.68 1.94
N GLU A 16 5.17 -9.18 3.14
CA GLU A 16 4.21 -9.03 4.21
C GLU A 16 3.98 -7.54 4.40
N THR A 17 2.74 -7.16 4.64
CA THR A 17 2.35 -5.79 4.92
C THR A 17 1.18 -5.83 5.91
N PRO A 18 1.08 -4.86 6.84
CA PRO A 18 -0.06 -4.76 7.71
C PRO A 18 -1.29 -4.22 7.00
N PHE A 19 -1.25 -3.88 5.70
CA PHE A 19 -2.37 -3.27 4.97
C PHE A 19 -2.79 -4.09 3.75
N ILE A 20 -4.06 -3.98 3.38
CA ILE A 20 -4.62 -4.59 2.16
C ILE A 20 -5.38 -3.54 1.35
N HIS A 21 -5.56 -3.82 0.06
CA HIS A 21 -6.40 -3.00 -0.81
C HIS A 21 -7.80 -2.79 -0.19
N GLY A 22 -8.26 -1.54 -0.17
CA GLY A 22 -9.53 -1.13 0.42
C GLY A 22 -9.50 -0.84 1.92
N ASP A 23 -8.38 -1.04 2.62
CA ASP A 23 -8.26 -0.61 4.01
C ASP A 23 -8.46 0.91 4.10
N LEU A 24 -9.35 1.34 4.98
CA LEU A 24 -9.53 2.76 5.28
C LEU A 24 -8.45 3.20 6.27
N VAL A 25 -7.70 4.22 5.90
CA VAL A 25 -6.52 4.69 6.63
C VAL A 25 -6.52 6.22 6.76
N GLU A 26 -5.79 6.71 7.76
CA GLU A 26 -5.27 8.08 7.78
C GLU A 26 -3.77 8.04 7.46
N TYR A 27 -3.26 9.10 6.86
CA TYR A 27 -1.84 9.25 6.58
C TYR A 27 -1.33 10.63 6.98
N GLU A 28 -0.04 10.71 7.29
CA GLU A 28 0.71 11.96 7.48
C GLU A 28 2.08 11.79 6.81
N SER A 29 2.24 12.41 5.65
CA SER A 29 3.42 12.29 4.80
C SER A 29 4.09 13.63 4.53
N GLU A 30 5.42 13.64 4.48
CA GLU A 30 6.18 14.85 4.13
C GLU A 30 5.85 15.36 2.72
N MET A 31 5.57 14.45 1.78
CA MET A 31 5.31 14.80 0.38
C MET A 31 3.85 15.16 0.10
N ASN A 32 2.91 14.45 0.76
CA ASN A 32 1.48 14.53 0.45
C ASN A 32 0.66 15.25 1.52
N GLY A 33 1.29 15.71 2.61
CA GLY A 33 0.58 16.26 3.77
C GLY A 33 -0.17 15.18 4.54
N SER A 34 -1.27 15.56 5.21
CA SER A 34 -2.11 14.62 5.94
C SER A 34 -3.50 14.48 5.33
N GLY A 35 -4.08 13.29 5.44
CA GLY A 35 -5.37 12.99 4.83
C GLY A 35 -5.94 11.65 5.26
N ARG A 36 -7.07 11.30 4.63
CA ARG A 36 -7.79 10.03 4.84
C ARG A 36 -8.26 9.47 3.51
N GLY A 37 -8.30 8.15 3.41
CA GLY A 37 -8.70 7.46 2.19
C GLY A 37 -8.55 5.95 2.29
N ALA A 38 -8.74 5.26 1.18
CA ALA A 38 -8.57 3.81 1.09
C ALA A 38 -7.22 3.45 0.45
N ILE A 39 -6.59 2.36 0.90
CA ILE A 39 -5.42 1.79 0.19
C ILE A 39 -5.85 1.37 -1.21
N GLY A 40 -5.31 2.03 -2.23
CA GLY A 40 -5.58 1.78 -3.64
C GLY A 40 -4.55 0.87 -4.30
N ASP A 41 -3.27 1.10 -4.07
CA ASP A 41 -2.20 0.25 -4.62
C ASP A 41 -1.06 0.07 -3.60
N ILE A 42 -0.34 -1.03 -3.76
CA ILE A 42 0.86 -1.36 -2.98
C ILE A 42 1.97 -1.71 -3.96
N ASN A 43 2.99 -0.85 -4.02
CA ASN A 43 4.16 -1.00 -4.86
C ASN A 43 5.33 -1.51 -4.02
N VAL A 44 6.04 -2.51 -4.54
CA VAL A 44 7.26 -3.03 -3.93
C VAL A 44 8.45 -2.48 -4.72
N LEU A 45 9.34 -1.76 -4.05
CA LEU A 45 10.56 -1.22 -4.64
C LEU A 45 11.67 -2.28 -4.74
N GLU A 46 12.74 -1.98 -5.49
CA GLU A 46 13.86 -2.92 -5.70
C GLU A 46 14.61 -3.27 -4.40
N ASP A 47 14.65 -2.33 -3.45
CA ASP A 47 15.21 -2.51 -2.11
C ASP A 47 14.27 -3.26 -1.14
N GLY A 48 13.02 -3.49 -1.55
CA GLY A 48 11.99 -4.15 -0.77
C GLY A 48 11.15 -3.23 0.10
N GLU A 49 11.33 -1.91 0.01
CA GLU A 49 10.42 -0.95 0.62
C GLU A 49 9.05 -1.00 -0.06
N LEU A 50 8.01 -0.66 0.71
CA LEU A 50 6.63 -0.61 0.24
C LEU A 50 6.18 0.84 0.12
N LEU A 51 5.70 1.20 -1.07
CA LEU A 51 4.99 2.47 -1.30
C LEU A 51 3.51 2.19 -1.49
N PHE A 52 2.69 2.95 -0.78
CA PHE A 52 1.25 2.86 -0.86
C PHE A 52 0.73 4.03 -1.68
N THR A 53 -0.34 3.75 -2.42
CA THR A 53 -1.19 4.78 -2.98
C THR A 53 -2.48 4.81 -2.21
N ILE A 54 -2.85 5.96 -1.67
CA ILE A 54 -4.12 6.17 -0.98
C ILE A 54 -5.07 6.91 -1.92
N ILE A 55 -6.27 6.37 -2.12
CA ILE A 55 -7.36 7.04 -2.83
C ILE A 55 -8.13 7.86 -1.79
N GLY A 56 -7.99 9.18 -1.84
CA GLY A 56 -8.63 10.11 -0.93
C GLY A 56 -10.16 10.06 -1.00
N GLU A 57 -10.82 10.60 0.02
CA GLU A 57 -12.29 10.74 0.04
C GLU A 57 -12.83 11.64 -1.09
N ASP A 58 -11.98 12.50 -1.65
CA ASP A 58 -12.22 13.33 -2.83
C ASP A 58 -11.89 12.62 -4.15
N GLU A 59 -11.63 11.30 -4.09
CA GLU A 59 -11.19 10.45 -5.19
C GLU A 59 -9.80 10.82 -5.77
N ALA A 60 -9.04 11.70 -5.09
CA ALA A 60 -7.68 12.04 -5.51
C ALA A 60 -6.69 10.93 -5.14
N TRP A 61 -5.82 10.60 -6.09
CA TRP A 61 -4.78 9.59 -5.88
C TRP A 61 -3.57 10.21 -5.20
N GLN A 62 -3.15 9.63 -4.08
CA GLN A 62 -2.01 10.06 -3.27
C GLN A 62 -0.94 8.96 -3.27
N PRO A 63 -0.08 8.89 -4.28
CA PRO A 63 0.98 7.89 -4.38
C PRO A 63 2.18 8.26 -3.52
N GLY A 64 3.00 7.25 -3.19
CA GLY A 64 4.32 7.45 -2.59
C GLY A 64 4.32 7.59 -1.08
N ILE A 65 3.29 7.07 -0.41
CA ILE A 65 3.17 7.11 1.05
C ILE A 65 3.83 5.87 1.64
N LEU A 66 4.69 6.04 2.65
CA LEU A 66 5.43 4.96 3.31
C LEU A 66 4.56 4.23 4.34
N GLU A 67 4.93 3.00 4.69
CA GLU A 67 4.15 2.19 5.65
C GLU A 67 4.00 2.89 7.01
N GLU A 68 5.08 3.48 7.52
CA GLU A 68 5.13 4.18 8.80
C GLU A 68 4.32 5.48 8.84
N GLU A 69 3.97 6.03 7.67
CA GLU A 69 3.14 7.23 7.53
C GLU A 69 1.64 6.91 7.61
N ILE A 70 1.26 5.63 7.69
CA ILE A 70 -0.11 5.16 7.57
C ILE A 70 -0.62 4.60 8.89
N LYS A 71 -1.85 4.97 9.24
CA LYS A 71 -2.58 4.39 10.36
C LYS A 71 -3.92 3.84 9.92
N LEU A 72 -4.15 2.57 10.23
CA LEU A 72 -5.41 1.89 9.96
C LEU A 72 -6.56 2.51 10.78
N ILE A 73 -7.63 2.88 10.09
CA ILE A 73 -8.91 3.28 10.69
C ILE A 73 -9.85 2.09 10.70
N LYS A 74 -10.04 1.43 9.55
CA LYS A 74 -10.96 0.31 9.38
C LYS A 74 -10.42 -0.66 8.34
N ARG A 75 -10.46 -1.96 8.66
CA ARG A 75 -10.13 -3.01 7.70
C ARG A 75 -11.12 -3.03 6.54
N ALA A 76 -10.61 -3.28 5.34
CA ALA A 76 -11.44 -3.71 4.23
C ALA A 76 -12.21 -4.95 4.69
N SER A 77 -13.51 -4.98 4.46
CA SER A 77 -14.26 -6.23 4.59
C SER A 77 -13.80 -7.14 3.46
N GLN A 78 -12.87 -8.04 3.76
CA GLN A 78 -12.68 -9.20 2.92
C GLN A 78 -14.00 -9.97 3.01
N PHE A 79 -14.77 -10.00 1.92
CA PHE A 79 -16.04 -10.71 1.75
C PHE A 79 -17.29 -10.03 2.37
N GLU A 80 -18.19 -9.54 1.50
CA GLU A 80 -19.64 -9.75 1.62
C GLU A 80 -20.09 -10.71 0.52
#